data_AF-A0A356E2H7-F1
#
_entry.id   AF-A0A356E2H7-F1
#
_cell.length_a   1.000
_cell.length_b   1.000
_cell.length_c   1.000
_cell.angle_alpha   90.00
_cell.angle_beta   90.00
_cell.angle_gamma   90.00
#
_symmetry.space_group_name_H-M   'P 1'
#
loop_
_entity.id
_entity.type
_entity.pdbx_description
1 polymer ?
#
loop_
_entity_poly.entity_id
_entity_poly.type
_entity_poly.pdbx_seq_one_letter_code
_entity_poly.pdbx_strand_id
1 'polypeptide(L)'
;MVSSKRSYVQQAFDEGFVCVFPTEVAARSYLVDYALHSKNQAILSGRAISFDTFRAMFLQHEAHLTPSNSLVRSLFVHQVLEQGLPLTSLMNPRYPEARNRFLSYIASILPSLKQACDEEVLSLLEQGMQRDLILLYQQYRQFLAEHALFEPRYAEPSLPNDWDASKRYCILFSDTISGSEALYASLGAPSWLSMQPTPATDLATMEVFGNHVMEIRTTLRRIRSLLGRQVPAHSIVIGCAAPQILLPVLEEEAALYDIPLVIREGRQALQYPSGRFLSGLQEVYDDQFSLESLKSLLLDPDIPYKDRGLHHRFLARAVDKSIVHGSLKAKDQFTEMLKDSELCFWYRS
;
A
#
# COMPACT_ATOMS: atom_id res chain seq x y z
N MET A 1 15.41 -29.85 19.62
CA MET A 1 16.38 -28.78 19.32
C MET A 1 15.59 -27.59 18.83
N VAL A 2 15.60 -26.47 19.57
CA VAL A 2 15.01 -25.23 19.06
C VAL A 2 15.93 -24.77 17.93
N SER A 3 15.55 -25.05 16.69
CA SER A 3 16.28 -24.56 15.53
C SER A 3 16.08 -23.04 15.51
N SER A 4 17.19 -22.29 15.53
CA SER A 4 17.11 -20.84 15.38
C SER A 4 16.48 -20.53 14.01
N LYS A 5 15.77 -19.40 13.88
CA LYS A 5 15.25 -18.95 12.57
C LYS A 5 16.31 -18.98 11.46
N ARG A 6 17.58 -18.70 11.80
CA ARG A 6 18.72 -18.83 10.89
C ARG A 6 18.95 -20.28 10.46
N SER A 7 19.10 -21.20 11.40
CA SER A 7 19.34 -22.63 11.12
C SER A 7 18.22 -23.23 10.28
N TYR A 8 16.98 -22.83 10.56
CA TYR A 8 15.79 -23.22 9.81
C TYR A 8 15.89 -22.85 8.32
N VAL A 9 16.20 -21.58 8.02
CA VAL A 9 16.33 -21.09 6.65
C VAL A 9 17.56 -21.68 5.95
N GLN A 10 18.69 -21.78 6.65
CA GLN A 10 19.92 -22.36 6.11
C GLN A 10 19.72 -23.82 5.68
N GLN A 11 19.01 -24.61 6.49
CA GLN A 11 18.69 -26.00 6.15
C GLN A 11 17.90 -26.09 4.85
N ALA A 12 16.87 -25.25 4.65
CA ALA A 12 16.09 -25.24 3.41
C ALA A 12 16.96 -24.89 2.18
N PHE A 13 17.88 -23.93 2.32
CA PHE A 13 18.84 -23.63 1.25
C PHE A 13 19.77 -24.80 0.94
N ASP A 14 20.31 -25.46 1.97
CA ASP A 14 21.23 -26.60 1.85
C ASP A 14 20.55 -27.83 1.24
N GLU A 15 19.25 -28.03 1.51
CA GLU A 15 18.43 -29.13 0.97
C GLU A 15 18.06 -28.95 -0.51
N GLY A 16 18.47 -27.87 -1.16
CA GLY A 16 18.20 -27.70 -2.59
C GLY A 16 16.92 -26.95 -2.92
N PHE A 17 16.27 -26.26 -1.97
CA PHE A 17 15.06 -25.47 -2.26
C PHE A 17 15.32 -24.05 -2.78
N VAL A 18 14.46 -23.59 -3.69
CA VAL A 18 14.19 -22.16 -3.88
C VAL A 18 13.27 -21.71 -2.75
N CYS A 19 13.79 -20.86 -1.88
CA CYS A 19 13.10 -20.36 -0.70
C CYS A 19 12.26 -19.14 -1.06
N VAL A 20 10.97 -19.21 -0.75
CA VAL A 20 9.98 -18.16 -0.97
C VAL A 20 9.70 -17.48 0.38
N PHE A 21 9.96 -16.18 0.46
CA PHE A 21 9.84 -15.39 1.68
C PHE A 21 8.64 -14.43 1.61
N PRO A 22 8.13 -13.94 2.76
CA PRO A 22 6.99 -13.03 2.79
C PRO A 22 7.19 -11.76 1.95
N THR A 23 8.41 -11.22 1.92
CA THR A 23 8.75 -9.99 1.20
C THR A 23 10.13 -10.08 0.55
N GLU A 24 10.37 -9.22 -0.43
CA GLU A 24 11.69 -9.09 -1.09
C GLU A 24 12.78 -8.68 -0.10
N VAL A 25 12.43 -7.87 0.90
CA VAL A 25 13.36 -7.47 1.96
C VAL A 25 13.80 -8.67 2.80
N ALA A 26 12.85 -9.54 3.16
CA ALA A 26 13.15 -10.77 3.88
C ALA A 26 14.02 -11.72 3.04
N ALA A 27 13.68 -11.92 1.76
CA ALA A 27 14.47 -12.74 0.83
C ALA A 27 15.92 -12.26 0.76
N ARG A 28 16.13 -10.96 0.54
CA ARG A 28 17.47 -10.36 0.49
C ARG A 28 18.21 -10.48 1.82
N SER A 29 17.53 -10.27 2.93
CA SER A 29 18.14 -10.35 4.27
C SER A 29 18.67 -11.76 4.56
N TYR A 30 17.88 -12.80 4.28
CA TYR A 30 18.29 -14.18 4.53
C TYR A 30 19.32 -14.68 3.52
N LEU A 31 19.31 -14.18 2.29
CA LEU A 31 20.38 -14.44 1.32
C LEU A 31 21.72 -13.89 1.82
N VAL A 32 21.75 -12.65 2.32
CA VAL A 32 22.96 -12.05 2.92
C VAL A 32 23.39 -12.82 4.17
N ASP A 33 22.45 -13.18 5.05
CA ASP A 33 22.75 -13.95 6.25
C ASP A 33 23.35 -15.33 5.92
N TYR A 34 22.83 -16.01 4.89
CA TYR A 34 23.39 -17.27 4.39
C TYR A 34 24.81 -17.06 3.84
N ALA A 35 25.04 -16.05 3.00
CA ALA A 35 26.37 -15.77 2.46
C ALA A 35 27.42 -15.49 3.55
N LEU A 36 27.02 -14.81 4.63
CA LEU A 36 27.93 -14.44 5.73
C LEU A 36 28.19 -15.58 6.73
N HIS A 37 27.19 -16.45 6.99
CA HIS A 37 27.22 -17.37 8.13
C HIS A 37 27.08 -18.85 7.78
N SER A 38 26.77 -19.20 6.52
CA SER A 38 26.68 -20.61 6.11
C SER A 38 28.07 -21.22 5.89
N LYS A 39 28.13 -22.55 5.85
CA LYS A 39 29.36 -23.29 5.51
C LYS A 39 29.78 -23.07 4.04
N ASN A 40 28.80 -22.95 3.14
CA ASN A 40 29.05 -22.83 1.70
C ASN A 40 29.39 -21.39 1.28
N GLN A 41 29.02 -20.38 2.09
CA GLN A 41 29.31 -18.94 1.93
C GLN A 41 28.85 -18.29 0.61
N ALA A 42 28.28 -19.06 -0.31
CA ALA A 42 27.79 -18.59 -1.60
C ALA A 42 26.50 -19.33 -1.97
N ILE A 43 25.56 -18.60 -2.55
CA ILE A 43 24.31 -19.12 -3.10
C ILE A 43 23.85 -18.25 -4.27
N LEU A 44 23.22 -18.85 -5.27
CA LEU A 44 22.64 -18.11 -6.38
C LEU A 44 21.50 -17.22 -5.89
N SER A 45 21.45 -15.98 -6.37
CA SER A 45 20.44 -15.01 -5.92
C SER A 45 19.00 -15.47 -6.18
N GLY A 46 18.75 -16.14 -7.30
CA GLY A 46 17.44 -16.70 -7.65
C GLY A 46 16.94 -17.83 -6.73
N ARG A 47 17.72 -18.21 -5.70
CA ARG A 47 17.32 -19.18 -4.67
C ARG A 47 16.49 -18.55 -3.57
N ALA A 48 16.47 -17.22 -3.46
CA ALA A 48 15.65 -16.49 -2.51
C ALA A 48 14.75 -15.53 -3.28
N ILE A 49 13.42 -15.71 -3.20
CA ILE A 49 12.45 -14.87 -3.89
C ILE A 49 11.33 -14.44 -2.94
N SER A 50 10.66 -13.34 -3.25
CA SER A 50 9.45 -12.93 -2.52
C SER A 50 8.22 -13.77 -2.92
N PHE A 51 7.23 -13.84 -2.03
CA PHE A 51 5.96 -14.52 -2.29
C PHE A 51 5.18 -13.85 -3.42
N ASP A 52 5.23 -12.53 -3.56
CA ASP A 52 4.60 -11.84 -4.69
C ASP A 52 5.26 -12.24 -6.02
N THR A 53 6.60 -12.33 -6.06
CA THR A 53 7.34 -12.81 -7.23
C THR A 53 6.98 -14.27 -7.55
N PHE A 54 6.89 -15.13 -6.54
CA PHE A 54 6.52 -16.52 -6.70
C PHE A 54 5.07 -16.67 -7.21
N ARG A 55 4.10 -15.99 -6.58
CA ARG A 55 2.69 -15.99 -6.98
C ARG A 55 2.52 -15.52 -8.43
N ALA A 56 3.27 -14.49 -8.84
CA ALA A 56 3.23 -13.96 -10.20
C ALA A 56 3.61 -14.99 -11.28
N MET A 57 4.41 -16.01 -10.94
CA MET A 57 4.77 -17.09 -11.87
C MET A 57 3.57 -17.95 -12.30
N PHE A 58 2.49 -17.95 -11.51
CA PHE A 58 1.29 -18.75 -11.77
C PHE A 58 0.13 -17.92 -12.33
N LEU A 59 0.31 -16.62 -12.53
CA LEU A 59 -0.69 -15.78 -13.16
C LEU A 59 -0.55 -15.91 -14.67
N GLN A 60 -1.61 -16.38 -15.34
CA GLN A 60 -1.63 -16.43 -16.80
C GLN A 60 -1.57 -15.01 -17.35
N HIS A 61 -0.54 -14.74 -18.15
CA HIS A 61 -0.45 -13.52 -18.93
C HIS A 61 -0.94 -13.86 -20.34
N GLU A 62 -2.24 -13.73 -20.56
CA GLU A 62 -2.80 -13.83 -21.90
C GLU A 62 -2.32 -12.61 -22.70
N ALA A 63 -1.31 -12.81 -23.55
CA ALA A 63 -0.65 -11.73 -24.31
C ALA A 63 -1.59 -10.88 -25.18
N HIS A 64 -2.82 -11.35 -25.42
CA HIS A 64 -3.85 -10.70 -26.23
C HIS A 64 -4.89 -9.95 -25.39
N LEU A 65 -4.91 -10.11 -24.07
CA LEU A 65 -5.82 -9.40 -23.17
C LEU A 65 -5.10 -8.29 -22.41
N THR A 66 -5.78 -7.17 -22.22
CA THR A 66 -5.25 -6.04 -21.45
C THR A 66 -5.84 -6.04 -20.03
N PRO A 67 -5.03 -5.87 -18.97
CA PRO A 67 -5.54 -5.83 -17.60
C PRO A 67 -6.40 -4.58 -17.37
N SER A 68 -7.54 -4.76 -16.72
CA SER A 68 -8.42 -3.68 -16.28
C SER A 68 -7.74 -2.87 -15.18
N ASN A 69 -7.73 -1.54 -15.34
CA ASN A 69 -7.21 -0.59 -14.37
C ASN A 69 -8.34 0.30 -13.83
N SER A 70 -8.03 1.21 -12.91
CA SER A 70 -9.03 2.09 -12.28
C SER A 70 -9.84 2.91 -13.28
N LEU A 71 -9.23 3.35 -14.39
CA LEU A 71 -9.91 4.11 -15.43
C LEU A 71 -10.92 3.24 -16.18
N VAL A 72 -10.51 2.04 -16.61
CA VAL A 72 -11.40 1.08 -17.29
C VAL A 72 -12.60 0.73 -16.41
N ARG A 73 -12.38 0.47 -15.13
CA ARG A 73 -13.44 0.19 -14.16
C ARG A 73 -14.40 1.36 -14.03
N SER A 74 -13.89 2.59 -13.94
CA SER A 74 -14.72 3.79 -13.87
C SER A 74 -15.55 3.99 -15.13
N LEU A 75 -14.97 3.78 -16.32
CA LEU A 75 -15.68 3.86 -17.60
C LEU A 75 -16.83 2.84 -17.68
N PHE A 76 -16.57 1.59 -17.27
CA PHE A 76 -17.62 0.57 -17.20
C PHE A 76 -18.79 1.00 -16.30
N VAL A 77 -18.51 1.47 -15.08
CA VAL A 77 -19.57 1.88 -14.17
C VAL A 77 -20.35 3.07 -14.73
N HIS A 78 -19.67 4.04 -15.34
CA HIS A 78 -20.33 5.16 -16.03
C HIS A 78 -21.30 4.68 -17.10
N GLN A 79 -20.83 3.81 -18.00
CA GLN A 79 -21.63 3.27 -19.10
C GLN A 79 -22.85 2.51 -18.60
N VAL A 80 -22.66 1.62 -17.63
CA VAL A 80 -23.73 0.78 -17.09
C VAL A 80 -24.77 1.59 -16.33
N LEU A 81 -24.35 2.61 -15.57
CA LEU A 81 -25.28 3.49 -14.90
C LEU A 81 -26.04 4.39 -15.90
N GLU A 82 -25.43 4.86 -16.98
CA GLU A 82 -26.11 5.61 -18.04
C GLU A 82 -27.15 4.76 -18.78
N GLN A 83 -26.86 3.49 -19.00
CA GLN A 83 -27.79 2.52 -19.58
C GLN A 83 -28.95 2.14 -18.64
N GLY A 84 -28.93 2.64 -17.40
CA GLY A 84 -30.02 2.46 -16.43
C GLY A 84 -30.03 1.10 -15.75
N LEU A 85 -28.86 0.49 -15.53
CA LEU A 85 -28.79 -0.80 -14.83
C LEU A 85 -29.46 -0.70 -13.44
N PRO A 86 -30.44 -1.56 -13.13
CA PRO A 86 -31.26 -1.42 -11.93
C PRO A 86 -30.54 -1.96 -10.69
N LEU A 87 -29.59 -1.20 -10.16
CA LEU A 87 -28.88 -1.49 -8.90
C LEU A 87 -29.64 -0.95 -7.69
N THR A 88 -30.80 -1.53 -7.42
CA THR A 88 -31.81 -0.98 -6.48
C THR A 88 -31.44 -1.08 -5.00
N SER A 89 -30.51 -1.97 -4.65
CA SER A 89 -29.97 -2.12 -3.30
C SER A 89 -28.68 -1.32 -3.10
N LEU A 90 -27.84 -1.20 -4.13
CA LEU A 90 -26.59 -0.43 -4.08
C LEU A 90 -26.82 1.07 -4.26
N MET A 91 -27.86 1.46 -5.01
CA MET A 91 -28.23 2.85 -5.21
C MET A 91 -29.61 3.12 -4.64
N ASN A 92 -29.70 4.12 -3.77
CA ASN A 92 -31.00 4.59 -3.30
C ASN A 92 -31.64 5.49 -4.36
N PRO A 93 -32.77 5.08 -4.97
CA PRO A 93 -33.42 5.86 -6.02
C PRO A 93 -33.97 7.22 -5.53
N ARG A 94 -34.06 7.43 -4.22
CA ARG A 94 -34.53 8.70 -3.63
C ARG A 94 -33.48 9.81 -3.63
N TYR A 95 -32.20 9.50 -3.91
CA TYR A 95 -31.10 10.46 -3.87
C TYR A 95 -30.23 10.41 -5.14
N PRO A 96 -30.74 10.87 -6.29
CA PRO A 96 -30.03 10.81 -7.57
C PRO A 96 -28.74 11.65 -7.61
N GLU A 97 -28.63 12.68 -6.76
CA GLU A 97 -27.43 13.53 -6.65
C GLU A 97 -26.22 12.78 -6.07
N ALA A 98 -26.46 11.70 -5.31
CA ALA A 98 -25.40 10.85 -4.77
C ALA A 98 -24.78 9.91 -5.82
N ARG A 99 -25.31 9.88 -7.05
CA ARG A 99 -24.84 9.01 -8.15
C ARG A 99 -23.33 9.12 -8.39
N ASN A 100 -22.76 10.32 -8.31
CA ASN A 100 -21.32 10.51 -8.49
C ASN A 100 -20.47 9.86 -7.39
N ARG A 101 -20.97 9.80 -6.14
CA ARG A 101 -20.30 9.10 -5.03
C ARG A 101 -20.41 7.58 -5.18
N PHE A 102 -21.50 7.09 -5.77
CA PHE A 102 -21.66 5.67 -6.05
C PHE A 102 -20.77 5.19 -7.19
N LEU A 103 -20.42 6.03 -8.16
CA LEU A 103 -19.49 5.66 -9.23
C LEU A 103 -18.15 5.15 -8.70
N SER A 104 -17.50 5.93 -7.83
CA SER A 104 -16.21 5.55 -7.24
C SER A 104 -16.33 4.33 -6.35
N TYR A 105 -17.41 4.21 -5.57
CA TYR A 105 -17.66 3.05 -4.73
C TYR A 105 -17.86 1.78 -5.56
N ILE A 106 -18.74 1.79 -6.55
CA ILE A 106 -19.02 0.64 -7.42
C ILE A 106 -17.75 0.24 -8.18
N ALA A 107 -16.99 1.21 -8.72
CA ALA A 107 -15.73 0.95 -9.40
C ALA A 107 -14.69 0.28 -8.47
N SER A 108 -14.69 0.65 -7.18
CA SER A 108 -13.77 0.08 -6.18
C SER A 108 -14.11 -1.36 -5.78
N ILE A 109 -15.39 -1.77 -5.86
CA ILE A 109 -15.80 -3.13 -5.51
C ILE A 109 -15.69 -4.12 -6.68
N LEU A 110 -15.63 -3.64 -7.94
CA LEU A 110 -15.52 -4.51 -9.12
C LEU A 110 -14.45 -5.61 -8.98
N PRO A 111 -13.21 -5.32 -8.56
CA PRO A 111 -12.16 -6.34 -8.47
C PRO A 111 -12.45 -7.45 -7.46
N SER A 112 -13.40 -7.24 -6.55
CA SER A 112 -13.80 -8.20 -5.51
C SER A 112 -15.09 -8.94 -5.85
N LEU A 113 -15.75 -8.65 -6.98
CA LEU A 113 -17.08 -9.22 -7.26
C LEU A 113 -17.05 -10.72 -7.45
N LYS A 114 -15.98 -11.29 -8.02
CA LYS A 114 -15.85 -12.75 -8.16
C LYS A 114 -16.02 -13.45 -6.80
N GLN A 115 -15.29 -12.98 -5.79
CA GLN A 115 -15.36 -13.50 -4.42
C GLN A 115 -16.69 -13.15 -3.74
N ALA A 116 -17.19 -11.92 -3.94
CA ALA A 116 -18.48 -11.52 -3.38
C ALA A 116 -19.66 -12.31 -3.97
N CYS A 117 -19.48 -12.89 -5.16
CA CYS A 117 -20.42 -13.78 -5.84
C CYS A 117 -20.14 -15.28 -5.61
N ASP A 118 -19.25 -15.65 -4.68
CA ASP A 118 -19.14 -17.03 -4.22
C ASP A 118 -20.36 -17.39 -3.36
N GLU A 119 -20.86 -18.61 -3.49
CA GLU A 119 -22.14 -19.05 -2.89
C GLU A 119 -22.18 -18.85 -1.37
N GLU A 120 -21.08 -19.18 -0.67
CA GLU A 120 -20.95 -18.99 0.77
C GLU A 120 -21.07 -17.51 1.17
N VAL A 121 -20.41 -16.60 0.45
CA VAL A 121 -20.41 -15.16 0.74
C VAL A 121 -21.75 -14.53 0.37
N LEU A 122 -22.29 -14.87 -0.81
CA LEU A 122 -23.60 -14.43 -1.27
C LEU A 122 -24.69 -14.76 -0.27
N SER A 123 -24.67 -15.96 0.31
CA SER A 123 -25.69 -16.43 1.25
C SER A 123 -25.81 -15.57 2.53
N LEU A 124 -24.75 -14.82 2.87
CA LEU A 124 -24.70 -13.93 4.04
C LEU A 124 -25.35 -12.56 3.78
N LEU A 125 -25.63 -12.23 2.52
CA LEU A 125 -26.15 -10.91 2.11
C LEU A 125 -27.67 -10.92 1.95
N GLU A 126 -28.29 -9.75 2.05
CA GLU A 126 -29.72 -9.60 1.75
C GLU A 126 -30.02 -9.84 0.26
N GLN A 127 -31.22 -10.36 -0.04
CA GLN A 127 -31.62 -10.74 -1.41
C GLN A 127 -31.48 -9.61 -2.44
N GLY A 128 -31.74 -8.36 -2.05
CA GLY A 128 -31.56 -7.19 -2.93
C GLY A 128 -30.10 -6.98 -3.32
N MET A 129 -29.19 -7.08 -2.34
CA MET A 129 -27.75 -6.93 -2.56
C MET A 129 -27.17 -8.10 -3.36
N GLN A 130 -27.63 -9.33 -3.10
CA GLN A 130 -27.24 -10.50 -3.88
C GLN A 130 -27.53 -10.29 -5.38
N ARG A 131 -28.76 -9.85 -5.70
CA ARG A 131 -29.18 -9.59 -7.09
C ARG A 131 -28.32 -8.53 -7.75
N ASP A 132 -28.09 -7.41 -7.07
CA ASP A 132 -27.29 -6.30 -7.58
C ASP A 132 -25.84 -6.73 -7.85
N LEU A 133 -25.21 -7.48 -6.94
CA LEU A 133 -23.83 -7.95 -7.11
C LEU A 133 -23.69 -8.97 -8.25
N ILE A 134 -24.63 -9.92 -8.35
CA ILE A 134 -24.64 -10.90 -9.44
C ILE A 134 -24.82 -10.19 -10.79
N LEU A 135 -25.75 -9.24 -10.87
CA LEU A 135 -26.01 -8.49 -12.09
C LEU A 135 -24.77 -7.67 -12.49
N LEU A 136 -24.16 -6.96 -11.53
CA LEU A 136 -22.96 -6.18 -11.76
C LEU A 136 -21.78 -7.06 -12.20
N TYR A 137 -21.60 -8.23 -11.59
CA TYR A 137 -20.56 -9.19 -11.94
C TYR A 137 -20.73 -9.72 -13.37
N GLN A 138 -21.96 -10.09 -13.76
CA GLN A 138 -22.28 -10.56 -15.11
C GLN A 138 -22.00 -9.47 -16.15
N GLN A 139 -22.50 -8.25 -15.92
CA GLN A 139 -22.29 -7.12 -16.83
C GLN A 139 -20.81 -6.75 -16.95
N TYR A 140 -20.07 -6.78 -15.84
CA TYR A 140 -18.65 -6.47 -15.87
C TYR A 140 -17.86 -7.53 -16.64
N ARG A 141 -18.16 -8.82 -16.43
CA ARG A 141 -17.52 -9.89 -17.22
C ARG A 141 -17.82 -9.78 -18.72
N GLN A 142 -19.04 -9.43 -19.08
CA GLN A 142 -19.41 -9.20 -20.48
C GLN A 142 -18.61 -8.03 -21.08
N PHE A 143 -18.57 -6.90 -20.39
CA PHE A 143 -17.77 -5.74 -20.80
C PHE A 143 -16.30 -6.08 -20.99
N LEU A 144 -15.70 -6.84 -20.05
CA LEU A 144 -14.31 -7.26 -20.17
C LEU A 144 -14.09 -8.13 -21.42
N ALA A 145 -14.97 -9.09 -21.67
CA ALA A 145 -14.89 -9.96 -22.85
C ALA A 145 -15.04 -9.20 -24.17
N GLU A 146 -16.00 -8.26 -24.26
CA GLU A 146 -16.26 -7.46 -25.46
C GLU A 146 -15.07 -6.56 -25.85
N HIS A 147 -14.27 -6.14 -24.87
CA HIS A 147 -13.16 -5.23 -25.07
C HIS A 147 -11.77 -5.89 -25.01
N ALA A 148 -11.70 -7.23 -25.01
CA ALA A 148 -10.45 -7.98 -24.85
C ALA A 148 -9.66 -7.56 -23.59
N LEU A 149 -10.39 -7.39 -22.48
CA LEU A 149 -9.87 -7.02 -21.18
C LEU A 149 -10.03 -8.18 -20.19
N PHE A 150 -9.25 -8.15 -19.10
CA PHE A 150 -9.45 -9.05 -17.96
C PHE A 150 -9.30 -8.30 -16.64
N GLU A 151 -9.89 -8.81 -15.57
CA GLU A 151 -9.68 -8.30 -14.22
C GLU A 151 -8.58 -9.12 -13.53
N PRO A 152 -7.41 -8.53 -13.22
CA PRO A 152 -6.29 -9.25 -12.62
C PRO A 152 -6.65 -10.02 -11.34
N ARG A 153 -7.55 -9.49 -10.52
CA ARG A 153 -7.96 -10.16 -9.27
C ARG A 153 -8.85 -11.39 -9.49
N TYR A 154 -9.34 -11.60 -10.71
CA TYR A 154 -10.13 -12.79 -11.05
C TYR A 154 -9.28 -13.94 -11.58
N ALA A 155 -8.03 -13.67 -11.94
CA ALA A 155 -7.13 -14.68 -12.47
C ALA A 155 -6.91 -15.77 -11.42
N GLU A 156 -7.24 -17.00 -11.80
CA GLU A 156 -6.89 -18.16 -10.98
C GLU A 156 -5.41 -18.52 -11.22
N PRO A 157 -4.66 -18.85 -10.16
CA PRO A 157 -3.32 -19.39 -10.33
C PRO A 157 -3.38 -20.69 -11.15
N SER A 158 -2.53 -20.81 -12.15
CA SER A 158 -2.38 -22.04 -12.92
C SER A 158 -0.92 -22.30 -13.25
N LEU A 159 -0.59 -23.57 -13.49
CA LEU A 159 0.76 -23.95 -13.86
C LEU A 159 1.03 -23.59 -15.34
N PRO A 160 2.12 -22.87 -15.63
CA PRO A 160 2.59 -22.71 -17.00
C PRO A 160 2.84 -24.07 -17.67
N ASN A 161 2.60 -24.16 -18.99
CA ASN A 161 2.78 -25.41 -19.74
C ASN A 161 4.25 -25.90 -19.73
N ASP A 162 5.20 -24.98 -19.59
CA ASP A 162 6.64 -25.21 -19.52
C ASP A 162 7.19 -25.27 -18.08
N TRP A 163 6.31 -25.52 -17.09
CA TRP A 163 6.71 -25.55 -15.69
C TRP A 163 7.75 -26.65 -15.40
N ASP A 164 8.90 -26.21 -14.89
CA ASP A 164 9.99 -27.10 -14.50
C ASP A 164 9.73 -27.71 -13.10
N ALA A 165 9.06 -28.85 -13.08
CA ALA A 165 8.78 -29.62 -11.86
C ALA A 165 10.03 -30.23 -11.19
N SER A 166 11.22 -30.13 -11.81
CA SER A 166 12.47 -30.57 -11.16
C SER A 166 12.93 -29.59 -10.08
N LYS A 167 12.49 -28.32 -10.16
CA LYS A 167 12.79 -27.31 -9.14
C LYS A 167 11.85 -27.46 -7.95
N ARG A 168 12.45 -27.53 -6.76
CA ARG A 168 11.72 -27.60 -5.49
C ARG A 168 11.64 -26.22 -4.85
N TYR A 169 10.45 -25.85 -4.41
CA TYR A 169 10.16 -24.58 -3.76
C TYR A 169 9.73 -24.81 -2.30
N CYS A 170 10.09 -23.87 -1.42
CA CYS A 170 9.69 -23.88 -0.03
C CYS A 170 9.17 -22.51 0.39
N ILE A 171 7.89 -22.41 0.73
CA ILE A 171 7.29 -21.20 1.31
C ILE A 171 7.63 -21.18 2.80
N LEU A 172 8.59 -20.34 3.16
CA LEU A 172 9.05 -20.18 4.53
C LEU A 172 8.20 -19.13 5.24
N PHE A 173 7.93 -19.37 6.53
CA PHE A 173 7.06 -18.52 7.35
C PHE A 173 5.65 -18.42 6.78
N SER A 174 5.11 -19.54 6.27
CA SER A 174 3.83 -19.59 5.54
C SER A 174 2.65 -19.01 6.34
N ASP A 175 2.67 -19.17 7.65
CA ASP A 175 1.71 -18.62 8.61
C ASP A 175 1.69 -17.07 8.66
N THR A 176 2.75 -16.42 8.21
CA THR A 176 2.84 -14.95 8.13
C THR A 176 2.40 -14.39 6.78
N ILE A 177 2.13 -15.26 5.79
CA ILE A 177 1.84 -14.89 4.41
C ILE A 177 0.37 -15.17 4.11
N SER A 178 -0.43 -14.11 4.04
CA SER A 178 -1.84 -14.21 3.63
C SER A 178 -1.97 -14.76 2.19
N GLY A 179 -2.82 -15.76 2.01
CA GLY A 179 -3.08 -16.37 0.70
C GLY A 179 -2.05 -17.42 0.26
N SER A 180 -1.03 -17.74 1.06
CA SER A 180 -0.07 -18.81 0.75
C SER A 180 -0.73 -20.19 0.71
N GLU A 181 -1.58 -20.50 1.69
CA GLU A 181 -2.34 -21.74 1.75
C GLU A 181 -3.36 -21.86 0.60
N ALA A 182 -4.06 -20.78 0.28
CA ALA A 182 -4.99 -20.73 -0.85
C ALA A 182 -4.28 -21.00 -2.19
N LEU A 183 -3.10 -20.40 -2.39
CA LEU A 183 -2.28 -20.65 -3.58
C LEU A 183 -1.78 -22.11 -3.62
N TYR A 184 -1.33 -22.66 -2.50
CA TYR A 184 -0.90 -24.05 -2.43
C TYR A 184 -2.04 -25.03 -2.78
N ALA A 185 -3.23 -24.77 -2.25
CA ALA A 185 -4.44 -25.54 -2.53
C ALA A 185 -4.87 -25.39 -4.00
N SER A 186 -4.86 -24.18 -4.56
CA SER A 186 -5.25 -23.93 -5.96
C SER A 186 -4.32 -24.59 -6.97
N LEU A 187 -3.04 -24.77 -6.61
CA LEU A 187 -2.07 -25.52 -7.41
C LEU A 187 -2.17 -27.05 -7.23
N GLY A 188 -3.12 -27.54 -6.43
CA GLY A 188 -3.36 -28.96 -6.23
C GLY A 188 -2.39 -29.64 -5.26
N ALA A 189 -1.83 -28.90 -4.30
CA ALA A 189 -0.87 -29.40 -3.31
C ALA A 189 0.31 -30.18 -3.92
N PRO A 190 1.09 -29.57 -4.83
CA PRO A 190 2.09 -30.29 -5.60
C PRO A 190 3.30 -30.70 -4.77
N SER A 191 3.88 -31.87 -5.06
CA SER A 191 5.01 -32.43 -4.31
C SER A 191 6.32 -31.63 -4.40
N TRP A 192 6.47 -30.79 -5.43
CA TRP A 192 7.62 -29.90 -5.60
C TRP A 192 7.52 -28.63 -4.73
N LEU A 193 6.36 -28.32 -4.18
CA LEU A 193 6.12 -27.17 -3.30
C LEU A 193 5.94 -27.65 -1.87
N SER A 194 6.67 -27.04 -0.94
CA SER A 194 6.48 -27.28 0.50
C SER A 194 6.11 -25.97 1.20
N MET A 195 5.29 -26.08 2.23
CA MET A 195 4.98 -24.97 3.13
C MET A 195 5.58 -25.24 4.50
N GLN A 196 6.17 -24.21 5.06
CA GLN A 196 7.00 -24.31 6.24
C GLN A 196 6.65 -23.14 7.18
N PRO A 197 5.92 -23.40 8.28
CA PRO A 197 5.46 -22.34 9.19
C PRO A 197 6.61 -21.78 10.00
N THR A 198 6.41 -20.61 10.60
CA THR A 198 7.40 -19.98 11.47
C THR A 198 7.82 -20.94 12.59
N PRO A 199 9.13 -21.17 12.80
CA PRO A 199 9.58 -22.09 13.82
C PRO A 199 9.14 -21.59 15.19
N ALA A 200 8.51 -22.50 15.96
CA ALA A 200 8.11 -22.21 17.33
C ALA A 200 9.32 -21.72 18.12
N THR A 201 9.20 -20.52 18.66
CA THR A 201 10.18 -19.88 19.52
C THR A 201 9.47 -19.53 20.81
N ASP A 202 10.19 -19.62 21.94
CA ASP A 202 9.65 -19.17 23.22
C ASP A 202 9.19 -17.72 23.09
N LEU A 203 7.96 -17.46 23.55
CA LEU A 203 7.40 -16.12 23.53
C LEU A 203 8.32 -15.20 24.33
N ALA A 204 8.79 -14.14 23.68
CA ALA A 204 9.57 -13.12 24.35
C ALA A 204 8.74 -12.51 25.49
N THR A 205 9.41 -12.14 26.58
CA THR A 205 8.75 -11.43 27.69
C THR A 205 8.20 -10.10 27.17
N MET A 206 6.90 -9.90 27.30
CA MET A 206 6.27 -8.61 27.01
C MET A 206 6.55 -7.66 28.18
N GLU A 207 7.18 -6.53 27.88
CA GLU A 207 7.43 -5.47 28.86
C GLU A 207 6.48 -4.31 28.59
N VAL A 208 5.88 -3.76 29.65
CA VAL A 208 4.92 -2.67 29.55
C VAL A 208 5.54 -1.41 30.14
N PHE A 209 5.52 -0.33 29.38
CA PHE A 209 6.03 0.98 29.79
C PHE A 209 4.89 1.96 30.05
N GLY A 210 5.14 2.94 30.91
CA GLY A 210 4.14 3.97 31.24
C GLY A 210 3.84 4.94 30.08
N ASN A 211 4.75 5.09 29.12
CA ASN A 211 4.54 5.83 27.88
C ASN A 211 5.59 5.42 26.81
N HIS A 212 5.33 5.83 25.57
CA HIS A 212 6.17 5.50 24.41
C HIS A 212 7.59 6.10 24.50
N VAL A 213 7.77 7.27 25.12
CA VAL A 213 9.10 7.89 25.29
C VAL A 213 9.98 7.03 26.22
N MET A 214 9.41 6.51 27.30
CA MET A 214 10.10 5.60 28.21
C MET A 214 10.49 4.28 27.53
N GLU A 215 9.59 3.72 26.72
CA GLU A 215 9.85 2.52 25.92
C GLU A 215 11.01 2.76 24.94
N ILE A 216 10.94 3.83 24.14
CA ILE A 216 11.96 4.21 23.16
C ILE A 216 13.32 4.39 23.85
N ARG A 217 13.40 5.18 24.92
CA ARG A 217 14.65 5.42 25.66
C ARG A 217 15.24 4.14 26.23
N THR A 218 14.41 3.30 26.83
CA THR A 218 14.86 2.03 27.42
C THR A 218 15.38 1.09 26.34
N THR A 219 14.67 1.02 25.21
CA THR A 219 15.04 0.19 24.05
C THR A 219 16.34 0.67 23.41
N LEU A 220 16.50 1.97 23.16
CA LEU A 220 17.73 2.54 22.59
C LEU A 220 18.94 2.34 23.51
N ARG A 221 18.78 2.47 24.84
CA ARG A 221 19.86 2.14 25.79
C ARG A 221 20.29 0.67 25.70
N ARG A 222 19.34 -0.25 25.53
CA ARG A 222 19.64 -1.69 25.32
C ARG A 222 20.38 -1.91 24.01
N ILE A 223 19.92 -1.29 22.92
CA ILE A 223 20.58 -1.35 21.61
C ILE A 223 22.00 -0.81 21.70
N ARG A 224 22.23 0.33 22.37
CA ARG A 224 23.58 0.88 22.60
C ARG A 224 24.48 -0.11 23.34
N SER A 225 23.95 -0.81 24.34
CA SER A 225 24.68 -1.87 25.05
C SER A 225 25.03 -3.05 24.13
N LEU A 226 24.12 -3.47 23.25
CA LEU A 226 24.37 -4.51 22.25
C LEU A 226 25.45 -4.08 21.24
N LEU A 227 25.37 -2.86 20.72
CA LEU A 227 26.37 -2.30 19.82
C LEU A 227 27.75 -2.19 20.51
N GLY A 228 27.78 -1.80 21.79
CA GLY A 228 29.01 -1.80 22.60
C GLY A 228 29.64 -3.19 22.79
N ARG A 229 28.83 -4.25 22.70
CA ARG A 229 29.28 -5.66 22.69
C ARG A 229 29.60 -6.17 21.28
N GLN A 230 29.72 -5.28 20.30
CA GLN A 230 30.00 -5.59 18.89
C GLN A 230 28.93 -6.48 18.22
N VAL A 231 27.68 -6.43 18.70
CA VAL A 231 26.56 -7.01 17.93
C VAL A 231 26.41 -6.21 16.64
N PRO A 232 26.43 -6.85 15.46
CA PRO A 232 26.32 -6.14 14.20
C PRO A 232 25.00 -5.36 14.11
N ALA A 233 25.06 -4.07 13.75
CA ALA A 233 23.86 -3.22 13.67
C ALA A 233 22.78 -3.80 12.73
N HIS A 234 23.18 -4.47 11.65
CA HIS A 234 22.25 -5.07 10.69
C HIS A 234 21.47 -6.28 11.25
N SER A 235 21.85 -6.83 12.40
CA SER A 235 21.10 -7.91 13.07
C SER A 235 20.09 -7.39 14.10
N ILE A 236 20.01 -6.07 14.28
CA ILE A 236 19.07 -5.42 15.20
C ILE A 236 17.96 -4.76 14.38
N VAL A 237 16.72 -5.16 14.63
CA VAL A 237 15.54 -4.60 13.96
C VAL A 237 14.60 -4.02 15.01
N ILE A 238 14.13 -2.80 14.78
CA ILE A 238 13.10 -2.15 15.59
C ILE A 238 11.79 -2.25 14.80
N GLY A 239 10.83 -3.01 15.31
CA GLY A 239 9.46 -3.02 14.80
C GLY A 239 8.68 -1.84 15.37
N CYS A 240 7.93 -1.12 14.53
CA CYS A 240 7.15 0.03 14.96
C CYS A 240 5.71 -0.08 14.44
N ALA A 241 4.74 -0.17 15.35
CA ALA A 241 3.33 -0.34 15.00
C ALA A 241 2.67 0.95 14.48
N ALA A 242 3.18 2.13 14.88
CA ALA A 242 2.63 3.43 14.49
C ALA A 242 3.75 4.40 14.10
N PRO A 243 4.42 4.19 12.94
CA PRO A 243 5.61 4.95 12.58
C PRO A 243 5.35 6.44 12.47
N GLN A 244 4.21 6.88 11.92
CA GLN A 244 3.82 8.29 11.86
C GLN A 244 3.86 9.04 13.21
N ILE A 245 3.68 8.34 14.34
CA ILE A 245 3.71 8.94 15.68
C ILE A 245 5.08 8.70 16.35
N LEU A 246 5.59 7.48 16.25
CA LEU A 246 6.73 7.03 17.04
C LEU A 246 8.08 7.32 16.38
N LEU A 247 8.13 7.40 15.05
CA LEU A 247 9.36 7.55 14.29
C LEU A 247 10.07 8.89 14.57
N PRO A 248 9.37 10.05 14.62
CA PRO A 248 10.04 11.32 14.94
C PRO A 248 10.72 11.29 16.31
N VAL A 249 10.03 10.76 17.33
CA VAL A 249 10.57 10.62 18.69
C VAL A 249 11.72 9.61 18.74
N LEU A 250 11.61 8.51 17.98
CA LEU A 250 12.66 7.50 17.89
C LEU A 250 13.93 8.05 17.24
N GLU A 251 13.81 8.87 16.19
CA GLU A 251 14.94 9.53 15.52
C GLU A 251 15.63 10.53 16.44
N GLU A 252 14.87 11.41 17.10
CA GLU A 252 15.41 12.38 18.06
C GLU A 252 16.16 11.69 19.20
N GLU A 253 15.55 10.68 19.82
CA GLU A 253 16.19 9.97 20.92
C GLU A 253 17.40 9.14 20.44
N ALA A 254 17.34 8.50 19.28
CA ALA A 254 18.48 7.72 18.76
C ALA A 254 19.69 8.60 18.46
N ALA A 255 19.47 9.83 17.96
CA ALA A 255 20.52 10.82 17.79
C ALA A 255 21.20 11.17 19.13
N LEU A 256 20.43 11.31 20.22
CA LEU A 256 20.99 11.56 21.57
C LEU A 256 21.83 10.39 22.11
N TYR A 257 21.61 9.17 21.63
CA TYR A 257 22.38 7.98 22.02
C TYR A 257 23.48 7.60 21.02
N ASP A 258 23.73 8.42 19.99
CA ASP A 258 24.66 8.16 18.88
C ASP A 258 24.38 6.82 18.15
N ILE A 259 23.10 6.46 17.99
CA ILE A 259 22.69 5.23 17.30
C ILE A 259 22.29 5.57 15.85
N PRO A 260 23.01 5.06 14.83
CA PRO A 260 22.65 5.30 13.43
C PRO A 260 21.42 4.46 13.06
N LEU A 261 20.27 5.13 12.87
CA LEU A 261 19.06 4.49 12.36
C LEU A 261 19.04 4.53 10.83
N VAL A 262 18.66 3.40 10.23
CA VAL A 262 18.33 3.32 8.80
C VAL A 262 16.86 2.96 8.68
N ILE A 263 16.05 3.95 8.30
CA ILE A 263 14.60 3.77 8.15
C ILE A 263 14.33 3.06 6.84
N ARG A 264 13.61 1.94 6.92
CA ARG A 264 13.15 1.18 5.77
C ARG A 264 11.62 1.23 5.73
N GLU A 265 11.09 2.32 5.19
CA GLU A 265 9.68 2.47 4.89
C GLU A 265 9.44 2.56 3.38
N GLY A 266 8.35 1.95 2.91
CA GLY A 266 7.68 2.42 1.71
C GLY A 266 6.79 3.60 2.09
N ARG A 267 7.31 4.84 2.03
CA ARG A 267 6.43 6.02 2.15
C ARG A 267 5.42 6.00 1.00
N GLN A 268 4.16 6.31 1.28
CA GLN A 268 3.17 6.49 0.22
C GLN A 268 3.63 7.63 -0.70
N ALA A 269 3.44 7.51 -2.01
CA ALA A 269 3.86 8.54 -2.98
C ALA A 269 3.35 9.95 -2.58
N LEU A 270 2.15 10.02 -1.98
CA LEU A 270 1.50 11.24 -1.50
C LEU A 270 2.16 11.90 -0.27
N GLN A 271 2.99 11.17 0.48
CA GLN A 271 3.70 11.72 1.64
C GLN A 271 5.03 12.39 1.25
N TYR A 272 5.53 12.14 0.04
CA TYR A 272 6.66 12.88 -0.51
C TYR A 272 6.23 14.31 -0.88
N PRO A 273 7.16 15.28 -0.90
CA PRO A 273 6.85 16.67 -1.21
C PRO A 273 6.07 16.86 -2.52
N SER A 274 6.39 16.09 -3.56
CA SER A 274 5.69 16.09 -4.84
C SER A 274 4.25 15.58 -4.74
N GLY A 275 4.01 14.59 -3.89
CA GLY A 275 2.69 14.04 -3.62
C GLY A 275 1.83 14.98 -2.77
N ARG A 276 2.41 15.56 -1.72
CA ARG A 276 1.75 16.56 -0.86
C ARG A 276 1.36 17.81 -1.63
N PHE A 277 2.21 18.26 -2.56
CA PHE A 277 1.87 19.36 -3.46
C PHE A 277 0.62 19.07 -4.29
N LEU A 278 0.49 17.86 -4.87
CA LEU A 278 -0.69 17.47 -5.65
C LEU A 278 -1.95 17.37 -4.77
N SER A 279 -1.83 16.80 -3.56
CA SER A 279 -2.94 16.75 -2.60
C SER A 279 -3.37 18.15 -2.15
N GLY A 280 -2.43 19.04 -1.87
CA GLY A 280 -2.73 20.42 -1.49
C GLY A 280 -3.37 21.23 -2.64
N LEU A 281 -2.99 20.98 -3.89
CA LEU A 281 -3.68 21.57 -5.05
C LEU A 281 -5.15 21.09 -5.14
N GLN A 282 -5.38 19.81 -4.89
CA GLN A 282 -6.72 19.25 -4.89
C GLN A 282 -7.55 19.83 -3.73
N GLU A 283 -7.01 19.93 -2.52
CA GLU A 283 -7.69 20.56 -1.38
C GLU A 283 -8.01 22.03 -1.65
N VAL A 284 -7.08 22.80 -2.25
CA VAL A 284 -7.34 24.19 -2.65
C VAL A 284 -8.49 24.26 -3.66
N TYR A 285 -8.58 23.31 -4.59
CA TYR A 285 -9.68 23.25 -5.55
C TYR A 285 -11.01 22.88 -4.88
N ASP A 286 -11.02 21.82 -4.07
CA ASP A 286 -12.21 21.27 -3.42
C ASP A 286 -12.79 22.25 -2.38
N ASP A 287 -11.92 22.96 -1.66
CA ASP A 287 -12.29 24.00 -0.68
C ASP A 287 -12.51 25.38 -1.31
N GLN A 288 -12.62 25.47 -2.64
CA GLN A 288 -12.87 26.72 -3.36
C GLN A 288 -11.89 27.84 -2.97
N PHE A 289 -10.60 27.52 -2.93
CA PHE A 289 -9.53 28.45 -2.61
C PHE A 289 -9.73 29.11 -1.25
N SER A 290 -10.13 28.32 -0.25
CA SER A 290 -10.23 28.82 1.12
C SER A 290 -8.88 29.35 1.59
N LEU A 291 -8.92 30.33 2.49
CA LEU A 291 -7.68 30.89 3.04
C LEU A 291 -6.85 29.83 3.77
N GLU A 292 -7.49 28.85 4.43
CA GLU A 292 -6.80 27.80 5.17
C GLU A 292 -6.14 26.77 4.24
N SER A 293 -6.80 26.35 3.15
CA SER A 293 -6.17 25.45 2.17
C SER A 293 -5.03 26.15 1.43
N LEU A 294 -5.18 27.43 1.10
CA LEU A 294 -4.11 28.25 0.52
C LEU A 294 -2.93 28.44 1.47
N LYS A 295 -3.16 28.64 2.78
CA LYS A 295 -2.07 28.68 3.78
C LYS A 295 -1.35 27.35 3.85
N SER A 296 -2.10 26.25 3.95
CA SER A 296 -1.56 24.89 4.03
C SER A 296 -0.63 24.59 2.85
N LEU A 297 -1.07 24.92 1.63
CA LEU A 297 -0.28 24.72 0.41
C LEU A 297 0.91 25.69 0.32
N LEU A 298 0.68 27.00 0.40
CA LEU A 298 1.70 28.01 0.08
C LEU A 298 2.78 28.17 1.15
N LEU A 299 2.51 27.76 2.38
CA LEU A 299 3.44 27.81 3.51
C LEU A 299 4.09 26.46 3.84
N ASP A 300 3.81 25.39 3.08
CA ASP A 300 4.45 24.09 3.31
C ASP A 300 5.99 24.23 3.15
N PRO A 301 6.78 23.96 4.21
CA PRO A 301 8.22 24.13 4.20
C PRO A 301 8.92 23.17 3.24
N ASP A 302 8.29 22.05 2.88
CA ASP A 302 8.86 21.01 2.04
C ASP A 302 8.67 21.28 0.54
N ILE A 303 7.86 22.29 0.18
CA ILE A 303 7.63 22.69 -1.22
C ILE A 303 8.58 23.85 -1.60
N PRO A 304 9.45 23.67 -2.61
CA PRO A 304 10.48 24.65 -2.96
C PRO A 304 9.92 25.77 -3.84
N TYR A 305 9.05 26.62 -3.27
CA TYR A 305 8.53 27.80 -3.94
C TYR A 305 9.63 28.84 -4.25
N LYS A 306 9.60 29.40 -5.46
CA LYS A 306 10.58 30.41 -5.92
C LYS A 306 10.50 31.72 -5.14
N ASP A 307 9.30 32.16 -4.77
CA ASP A 307 9.08 33.45 -4.08
C ASP A 307 8.16 33.29 -2.86
N ARG A 308 8.73 32.76 -1.77
CA ARG A 308 8.01 32.64 -0.49
C ARG A 308 7.64 34.00 0.10
N GLY A 309 8.41 35.05 -0.20
CA GLY A 309 8.13 36.41 0.27
C GLY A 309 6.81 36.92 -0.29
N LEU A 310 6.55 36.68 -1.57
CA LEU A 310 5.27 37.00 -2.21
C LEU A 310 4.11 36.22 -1.59
N HIS A 311 4.27 34.92 -1.32
CA HIS A 311 3.22 34.10 -0.68
C HIS A 311 2.84 34.62 0.71
N HIS A 312 3.83 34.96 1.53
CA HIS A 312 3.59 35.55 2.84
C HIS A 312 2.88 36.91 2.74
N ARG A 313 3.30 37.78 1.80
CA ARG A 313 2.61 39.06 1.54
C ARG A 313 1.16 38.86 1.12
N PHE A 314 0.91 37.90 0.22
CA PHE A 314 -0.43 37.54 -0.26
C PHE A 314 -1.34 37.10 0.90
N LEU A 315 -0.89 36.13 1.70
CA LEU A 315 -1.65 35.56 2.81
C LEU A 315 -1.88 36.58 3.94
N ALA A 316 -0.86 37.36 4.29
CA ALA A 316 -0.99 38.42 5.29
C ALA A 316 -2.06 39.45 4.86
N ARG A 317 -2.02 39.87 3.59
CA ARG A 317 -3.00 40.80 3.04
C ARG A 317 -4.42 40.22 3.01
N ALA A 318 -4.55 38.93 2.71
CA ALA A 318 -5.83 38.23 2.72
C ALA A 318 -6.43 38.13 4.14
N VAL A 319 -5.60 37.89 5.16
CA VAL A 319 -6.00 37.93 6.57
C VAL A 319 -6.45 39.34 6.96
N ASP A 320 -5.66 40.37 6.64
CA ASP A 320 -5.99 41.78 6.94
C ASP A 320 -7.32 42.23 6.32
N LYS A 321 -7.66 41.67 5.16
CA LYS A 321 -8.91 41.97 4.44
C LYS A 321 -10.04 41.00 4.78
N SER A 322 -9.81 40.07 5.70
CA SER A 322 -10.77 39.04 6.11
C SER A 322 -11.36 38.28 4.93
N ILE A 323 -10.50 37.95 3.95
CA ILE A 323 -10.85 37.15 2.78
C ILE A 323 -10.91 35.69 3.21
N VAL A 324 -11.99 34.99 2.88
CA VAL A 324 -12.23 33.65 3.41
C VAL A 324 -12.29 32.60 2.29
N HIS A 325 -12.80 32.94 1.10
CA HIS A 325 -13.01 31.99 0.00
C HIS A 325 -12.71 32.64 -1.37
N GLY A 326 -12.22 31.84 -2.33
CA GLY A 326 -11.97 32.25 -3.71
C GLY A 326 -12.87 31.52 -4.71
N SER A 327 -12.55 31.64 -6.01
CA SER A 327 -13.22 30.85 -7.06
C SER A 327 -12.42 30.82 -8.35
N LEU A 328 -12.50 29.69 -9.08
CA LEU A 328 -11.92 29.54 -10.43
C LEU A 328 -12.77 30.12 -11.56
N LYS A 329 -14.07 30.35 -11.33
CA LYS A 329 -15.03 30.59 -12.42
C LYS A 329 -15.52 32.05 -12.54
N ALA A 330 -15.13 32.94 -11.63
CA ALA A 330 -15.61 34.33 -11.62
C ALA A 330 -14.67 35.29 -10.88
N LYS A 331 -15.05 36.57 -10.81
CA LYS A 331 -14.52 37.48 -9.77
C LYS A 331 -14.82 36.88 -8.40
N ASP A 332 -13.84 36.90 -7.54
CA ASP A 332 -13.86 36.31 -6.22
C ASP A 332 -13.34 37.29 -5.16
N GLN A 333 -13.44 36.92 -3.89
CA GLN A 333 -13.06 37.82 -2.80
C GLN A 333 -11.58 38.21 -2.87
N PHE A 334 -10.69 37.31 -3.30
CA PHE A 334 -9.29 37.64 -3.52
C PHE A 334 -9.14 38.76 -4.54
N THR A 335 -9.76 38.61 -5.71
CA THR A 335 -9.63 39.60 -6.79
C THR A 335 -10.35 40.92 -6.54
N GLU A 336 -11.37 40.94 -5.68
CA GLU A 336 -12.11 42.16 -5.33
C GLU A 336 -11.55 42.89 -4.09
N MET A 337 -11.04 42.16 -3.10
CA MET A 337 -10.73 42.70 -1.78
C MET A 337 -9.24 42.88 -1.49
N LEU A 338 -8.33 42.19 -2.21
CA LEU A 338 -6.87 42.35 -2.02
C LEU A 338 -6.41 43.79 -2.19
N LYS A 339 -7.03 44.54 -3.12
CA LYS A 339 -6.72 45.94 -3.45
C LYS A 339 -5.22 46.16 -3.69
N ASP A 340 -4.59 45.19 -4.33
CA ASP A 340 -3.18 45.16 -4.71
C ASP A 340 -3.09 44.53 -6.10
N SER A 341 -2.70 45.32 -7.10
CA SER A 341 -2.69 44.89 -8.49
C SER A 341 -1.62 43.83 -8.80
N GLU A 342 -0.49 43.84 -8.08
CA GLU A 342 0.59 42.87 -8.25
C GLU A 342 0.14 41.49 -7.73
N LEU A 343 -0.43 41.46 -6.52
CA LEU A 343 -0.93 40.24 -5.90
C LEU A 343 -2.15 39.66 -6.63
N CYS A 344 -3.07 40.52 -7.09
CA CYS A 344 -4.20 40.08 -7.90
C CYS A 344 -3.77 39.51 -9.27
N PHE A 345 -2.74 40.08 -9.89
CA PHE A 345 -2.20 39.57 -11.14
C PHE A 345 -1.53 38.21 -10.94
N TRP A 346 -0.71 38.07 -9.90
CA TRP A 346 -0.07 36.81 -9.55
C TRP A 346 -1.09 35.71 -9.25
N TYR A 347 -2.11 35.98 -8.43
CA TYR A 347 -3.14 35.00 -8.07
C TYR A 347 -3.95 34.49 -9.27
N ARG A 348 -4.09 35.29 -10.33
CA ARG A 348 -4.80 34.92 -11.56
C ARG A 348 -3.95 34.22 -12.61
N SER A 349 -2.62 34.32 -12.49
CA SER A 349 -1.65 33.75 -13.42
C SER A 349 -1.34 32.32 -13.05
#